data_AF-A0A928TAB3-F1
#
_entry.id   AF-A0A928TAB3-F1
#
_cell.length_a   1.000
_cell.length_b   1.000
_cell.length_c   1.000
_cell.angle_alpha   90.00
_cell.angle_beta   90.00
_cell.angle_gamma   90.00
#
_symmetry.space_group_name_H-M   'P 1'
#
loop_
_entity.id
_entity.type
_entity.pdbx_description
1 polymer ?
#
loop_
_entity_poly.entity_id
_entity_poly.type
_entity_poly.pdbx_seq_one_letter_code
_entity_poly.pdbx_strand_id
1 'polypeptide(L)'
;MMILLSNIVWPSMILTGRIVAVIPILAGLVVEFLYLRYGTTLRGVRCLWADLSMNLVSALLGLILIPLSGIGWELLASMTIYPLLNIGSFNPVTWTASVILAAIMNAVVEGFVLRSGFGLVLGRRGFWLLATVNLVTVSIAAVSVIIDPPKF
;
A
#
# COMPACT_ATOMS: atom_id res chain seq x y z
N MET A 1 -5.57 11.54 28.71
CA MET A 1 -5.84 10.16 28.28
C MET A 1 -6.15 10.02 26.78
N MET A 2 -6.72 11.03 26.10
CA MET A 2 -6.92 10.98 24.62
C MET A 2 -5.63 10.99 23.80
N ILE A 3 -4.58 11.72 24.24
CA ILE A 3 -3.30 11.82 23.51
C ILE A 3 -2.56 10.47 23.45
N LEU A 4 -2.76 9.60 24.46
CA LEU A 4 -2.16 8.27 24.46
C LEU A 4 -2.84 7.34 23.45
N LEU A 5 -4.17 7.40 23.33
CA LEU A 5 -4.95 6.61 22.37
C LEU A 5 -4.66 7.01 20.91
N SER A 6 -4.47 8.31 20.64
CA SER A 6 -4.04 8.80 19.31
C SER A 6 -2.61 8.40 18.92
N ASN A 7 -1.78 7.96 19.86
CA ASN A 7 -0.46 7.40 19.57
C ASN A 7 -0.47 5.87 19.39
N ILE A 8 -1.62 5.21 19.63
CA ILE A 8 -1.78 3.75 19.53
C ILE A 8 -2.38 3.35 18.18
N VAL A 9 -3.19 4.21 17.57
CA VAL A 9 -3.79 3.98 16.24
C VAL A 9 -3.02 4.80 15.21
N TRP A 10 -2.30 4.15 14.30
CA TRP A 10 -1.54 4.83 13.25
C TRP A 10 -2.29 4.84 11.91
N PRO A 11 -2.03 5.81 11.02
CA PRO A 11 -2.61 5.81 9.68
C PRO A 11 -2.47 4.46 8.95
N SER A 12 -1.34 3.77 9.11
CA SER A 12 -1.11 2.43 8.58
C SER A 12 -2.09 1.38 9.10
N MET A 13 -2.43 1.39 10.40
CA MET A 13 -3.40 0.48 11.00
C MET A 13 -4.81 0.73 10.47
N ILE A 14 -5.15 2.00 10.22
CA ILE A 14 -6.43 2.36 9.60
C ILE A 14 -6.49 1.87 8.14
N LEU A 15 -5.38 1.97 7.40
CA LEU A 15 -5.26 1.43 6.04
C LEU A 15 -5.40 -0.10 6.01
N THR A 16 -4.89 -0.82 7.01
CA THR A 16 -5.08 -2.28 7.13
C THR A 16 -6.56 -2.65 7.20
N GLY A 17 -7.40 -1.84 7.85
CA GLY A 17 -8.85 -2.03 7.90
C GLY A 17 -9.57 -1.94 6.54
N ARG A 18 -8.92 -1.38 5.51
CA ARG A 18 -9.47 -1.26 4.14
C ARG A 18 -9.00 -2.36 3.19
N ILE A 19 -8.20 -3.32 3.65
CA ILE A 19 -7.73 -4.45 2.82
C ILE A 19 -8.89 -5.26 2.23
N VAL A 20 -10.04 -5.31 2.92
CA VAL A 20 -11.25 -6.03 2.48
C VAL A 20 -12.29 -5.12 1.80
N ALA A 21 -11.98 -3.84 1.58
CA ALA A 21 -12.93 -2.91 1.01
C ALA A 21 -13.10 -3.17 -0.50
N VAL A 22 -14.34 -3.46 -0.92
CA VAL A 22 -14.66 -3.87 -2.30
C VAL A 22 -14.20 -2.84 -3.34
N ILE A 23 -14.40 -1.55 -3.07
CA ILE A 23 -14.08 -0.48 -4.03
C ILE A 23 -12.55 -0.39 -4.25
N PRO A 24 -11.70 -0.24 -3.21
CA PRO A 24 -10.25 -0.30 -3.37
C PRO A 24 -9.75 -1.57 -4.06
N ILE A 25 -10.30 -2.75 -3.74
CA ILE A 25 -9.90 -4.02 -4.36
C ILE A 25 -10.19 -4.01 -5.87
N LEU A 26 -11.41 -3.63 -6.27
CA LEU A 26 -11.79 -3.60 -7.68
C LEU A 26 -10.97 -2.56 -8.45
N ALA A 27 -10.71 -1.40 -7.85
CA ALA A 27 -9.84 -0.40 -8.44
C ALA A 27 -8.40 -0.93 -8.60
N GLY A 28 -7.89 -1.63 -7.58
CA GLY A 28 -6.60 -2.33 -7.60
C GLY A 28 -6.46 -3.25 -8.80
N LEU A 29 -7.34 -4.26 -8.86
CA LEU A 29 -7.36 -5.25 -9.94
C LEU A 29 -7.45 -4.60 -11.32
N VAL A 30 -8.31 -3.61 -11.52
CA VAL A 30 -8.44 -2.96 -12.83
C VAL A 30 -7.17 -2.23 -13.23
N VAL A 31 -6.60 -1.41 -12.33
CA VAL A 31 -5.42 -0.59 -12.66
C VAL A 31 -4.18 -1.47 -12.84
N GLU A 32 -3.99 -2.46 -12.00
CA GLU A 32 -2.87 -3.40 -12.06
C GLU A 32 -2.95 -4.32 -13.27
N PHE A 33 -4.14 -4.84 -13.60
CA PHE A 33 -4.38 -5.60 -14.83
C PHE A 33 -4.00 -4.79 -16.08
N LEU A 34 -4.39 -3.52 -16.15
CA LEU A 34 -4.04 -2.64 -17.28
C LEU A 34 -2.52 -2.45 -17.37
N TYR A 35 -1.84 -2.25 -16.24
CA TYR A 35 -0.38 -2.18 -16.21
C TYR A 35 0.26 -3.49 -16.68
N LEU A 36 -0.20 -4.65 -16.21
CA LEU A 36 0.35 -5.93 -16.63
C LEU A 36 0.12 -6.17 -18.13
N ARG A 37 -1.07 -5.83 -18.64
CA ARG A 37 -1.46 -6.03 -20.03
C ARG A 37 -0.68 -5.16 -21.00
N TYR A 38 -0.48 -3.88 -20.67
CA TYR A 38 0.08 -2.88 -21.58
C TYR A 38 1.51 -2.44 -21.22
N GLY A 39 1.88 -2.51 -19.94
CA GLY A 39 3.18 -2.10 -19.42
C GLY A 39 4.22 -3.22 -19.30
N THR A 40 3.82 -4.48 -19.47
CA THR A 40 4.74 -5.64 -19.38
C THR A 40 4.68 -6.53 -20.62
N THR A 41 5.48 -7.59 -20.64
CA THR A 41 5.48 -8.61 -21.71
C THR A 41 4.43 -9.71 -21.51
N LEU A 42 3.73 -9.74 -20.37
CA LEU A 42 2.67 -10.73 -20.12
C LEU A 42 1.48 -10.53 -21.07
N ARG A 43 0.83 -11.62 -21.47
CA ARG A 43 -0.28 -11.60 -22.44
C ARG A 43 -1.42 -12.54 -22.03
N GLY A 44 -2.64 -12.18 -22.44
CA GLY A 44 -3.84 -13.01 -22.32
C GLY A 44 -4.16 -13.38 -20.88
N VAL A 45 -4.58 -14.63 -20.67
CA VAL A 45 -5.02 -15.15 -19.37
C VAL A 45 -3.91 -15.12 -18.31
N ARG A 46 -2.63 -15.12 -18.70
CA ARG A 46 -1.51 -14.99 -17.76
C ARG A 46 -1.50 -13.65 -17.04
N CYS A 47 -1.96 -12.56 -17.68
CA CYS A 47 -2.09 -11.26 -17.01
C CYS A 47 -3.10 -11.34 -15.85
N LEU A 48 -4.23 -12.02 -16.09
CA LEU A 48 -5.29 -12.16 -15.10
C LEU A 48 -4.83 -13.00 -13.89
N TRP A 49 -4.16 -14.12 -14.13
CA TRP A 49 -3.61 -14.91 -13.04
C TRP A 49 -2.49 -14.19 -12.27
N ALA A 50 -1.64 -13.43 -12.97
CA ALA A 50 -0.61 -12.62 -12.33
C ALA A 50 -1.22 -11.55 -11.43
N ASP A 51 -2.21 -10.82 -11.93
CA ASP A 51 -2.94 -9.78 -11.20
C ASP A 51 -3.62 -10.33 -9.94
N LEU A 52 -4.37 -11.43 -10.07
CA LEU A 52 -5.01 -12.09 -8.94
C LEU A 52 -4.00 -12.61 -7.91
N SER A 53 -2.88 -13.17 -8.36
CA SER A 53 -1.84 -13.71 -7.47
C SER A 53 -1.12 -12.59 -6.72
N MET A 54 -0.80 -11.50 -7.42
CA MET A 54 -0.22 -10.28 -6.87
C MET A 54 -1.11 -9.72 -5.76
N ASN A 55 -2.38 -9.44 -6.08
CA ASN A 55 -3.34 -8.90 -5.12
C ASN A 55 -3.57 -9.82 -3.92
N LEU A 56 -3.69 -11.13 -4.15
CA LEU A 56 -3.86 -12.09 -3.06
C LEU A 56 -2.66 -12.10 -2.11
N VAL A 57 -1.44 -12.18 -2.64
CA VAL A 57 -0.23 -12.22 -1.82
C VAL A 57 0.00 -10.87 -1.13
N SER A 58 -0.20 -9.75 -1.82
CA SER A 58 -0.13 -8.40 -1.25
C SER A 58 -1.16 -8.21 -0.13
N ALA A 59 -2.39 -8.70 -0.28
CA ALA A 59 -3.41 -8.63 0.77
C ALA A 59 -3.01 -9.47 2.00
N LEU A 60 -2.55 -10.70 1.80
CA LEU A 60 -2.13 -11.59 2.89
C LEU A 60 -0.91 -11.06 3.65
N LEU A 61 0.13 -10.63 2.93
CA LEU A 61 1.33 -10.06 3.55
C LEU A 61 1.08 -8.66 4.10
N GLY A 62 0.18 -7.88 3.47
CA GLY A 62 -0.19 -6.54 3.88
C GLY A 62 -0.81 -6.47 5.27
N LEU A 63 -1.47 -7.53 5.73
CA LEU A 63 -1.96 -7.67 7.12
C LEU A 63 -0.85 -7.51 8.16
N ILE A 64 0.40 -7.84 7.80
CA ILE A 64 1.56 -7.80 8.69
C ILE A 64 2.49 -6.66 8.29
N LEU A 65 2.82 -6.54 7.00
CA LEU A 65 3.81 -5.58 6.51
C LEU A 65 3.36 -4.14 6.66
N ILE A 66 2.07 -3.82 6.46
CA ILE A 66 1.56 -2.45 6.57
C ILE A 66 1.63 -1.96 8.04
N PRO A 67 1.12 -2.71 9.04
CA PRO A 67 1.31 -2.35 10.45
C PRO A 67 2.78 -2.18 10.84
N LEU A 68 3.65 -3.12 10.44
CA LEU A 68 5.09 -3.05 10.74
C LEU A 68 5.75 -1.82 10.12
N SER A 69 5.39 -1.48 8.88
CA SER A 69 5.89 -0.27 8.21
C SER A 69 5.46 1.00 8.95
N GLY A 70 4.25 1.01 9.52
CA GLY A 70 3.77 2.09 10.36
C GLY A 70 4.55 2.23 11.66
N ILE A 71 4.80 1.12 12.36
CA ILE A 71 5.63 1.13 13.57
C ILE A 71 7.03 1.68 13.25
N GLY A 72 7.64 1.22 12.16
CA GLY A 72 8.94 1.72 11.72
C GLY A 72 8.92 3.22 11.41
N TRP A 73 7.87 3.70 10.72
CA TRP A 73 7.71 5.12 10.42
C TRP A 73 7.51 5.96 11.68
N GLU A 74 6.65 5.52 12.61
CA GLU A 74 6.37 6.24 13.86
C GLU A 74 7.60 6.38 14.74
N LEU A 75 8.42 5.33 14.83
CA LEU A 75 9.70 5.39 15.53
C LEU A 75 10.61 6.45 14.91
N LEU A 76 10.76 6.45 13.58
CA LEU A 76 11.58 7.45 12.88
C LEU A 76 11.02 8.88 13.04
N ALA A 77 9.72 9.06 12.86
CA ALA A 77 9.06 10.36 12.93
C ALA A 77 9.10 10.93 14.35
N SER A 78 8.98 10.09 15.38
CA SER A 78 9.08 10.50 16.79
C SER A 78 10.47 11.03 17.16
N MET A 79 11.52 10.49 16.55
CA MET A 79 12.90 10.91 16.80
C MET A 79 13.32 12.14 15.97
N THR A 80 12.61 12.44 14.89
CA THR A 80 13.05 13.45 13.90
C THR A 80 12.00 14.53 13.65
N ILE A 81 10.84 14.15 13.12
CA ILE A 81 9.81 15.06 12.59
C ILE A 81 8.97 15.68 13.71
N TYR A 82 8.49 14.88 14.67
CA TYR A 82 7.60 15.40 15.73
C TYR A 82 8.27 16.46 16.60
N PRO A 83 9.52 16.29 17.05
CA PRO A 83 10.21 17.31 17.82
C PRO A 83 10.55 18.56 16.97
N LEU A 84 10.90 18.37 15.69
CA LEU A 84 11.31 19.47 14.80
C LEU A 84 10.14 20.38 14.42
N LEU A 85 8.98 19.79 14.13
CA LEU A 85 7.80 20.51 13.64
C LEU A 85 6.74 20.73 14.73
N ASN A 86 6.94 20.19 15.92
CA ASN A 86 5.99 20.22 17.04
C ASN A 86 4.58 19.71 16.64
N ILE A 87 4.54 18.61 15.88
CA ILE A 87 3.32 17.96 15.38
C ILE A 87 3.16 16.56 15.98
N GLY A 88 1.90 16.11 16.17
CA GLY A 88 1.59 14.75 16.65
C GLY A 88 1.48 13.70 15.53
N SER A 89 1.28 12.42 15.88
CA SER A 89 1.23 11.27 14.96
C SER A 89 0.13 11.30 13.89
N PHE A 90 -0.95 12.05 14.12
CA PHE A 90 -2.02 12.25 13.15
C PHE A 90 -1.81 13.55 12.39
N ASN A 91 -0.92 13.53 11.39
CA ASN A 91 -0.65 14.70 10.55
C ASN A 91 -0.53 14.33 9.06
N PRO A 92 -0.62 15.30 8.13
CA PRO A 92 -0.53 15.03 6.69
C PRO A 92 0.78 14.35 6.26
N VAL A 93 1.90 14.62 6.94
CA VAL A 93 3.21 13.99 6.64
C VAL A 93 3.16 12.50 6.93
N THR A 94 2.63 12.11 8.10
CA THR A 94 2.50 10.70 8.51
C THR A 94 1.55 9.91 7.61
N TRP A 95 0.43 10.51 7.19
CA TRP A 95 -0.48 9.90 6.21
C TRP A 95 0.19 9.71 4.86
N THR A 96 0.87 10.75 4.37
CA THR A 96 1.59 10.70 3.09
C THR A 96 2.67 9.64 3.11
N ALA A 97 3.47 9.58 4.17
CA ALA A 97 4.51 8.57 4.34
C ALA A 97 3.91 7.15 4.41
N SER A 98 2.80 6.97 5.12
CA SER A 98 2.12 5.66 5.21
C SER A 98 1.63 5.17 3.84
N VAL A 99 1.04 6.07 3.04
CA VAL A 99 0.59 5.75 1.67
C VAL A 99 1.77 5.39 0.77
N ILE A 100 2.86 6.17 0.81
CA ILE A 100 4.06 5.91 0.01
C ILE A 100 4.72 4.59 0.41
N LEU A 101 4.89 4.35 1.71
CA LEU A 101 5.51 3.12 2.22
C LEU A 101 4.66 1.89 1.87
N ALA A 102 3.35 1.95 2.05
CA ALA A 102 2.45 0.86 1.67
C ALA A 102 2.52 0.57 0.16
N ALA A 103 2.52 1.60 -0.69
CA ALA A 103 2.64 1.44 -2.13
C ALA A 103 3.98 0.80 -2.55
N ILE A 104 5.09 1.21 -1.93
CA ILE A 104 6.41 0.60 -2.17
C ILE A 104 6.43 -0.85 -1.70
N MET A 105 5.89 -1.15 -0.52
CA MET A 105 5.84 -2.50 0.02
C MET A 105 5.03 -3.44 -0.89
N ASN A 106 3.86 -3.01 -1.35
CA ASN A 106 3.08 -3.79 -2.31
C ASN A 106 3.88 -4.02 -3.60
N ALA A 107 4.49 -2.98 -4.19
CA ALA A 107 5.28 -3.14 -5.40
C ALA A 107 6.48 -4.09 -5.23
N VAL A 108 7.09 -4.15 -4.04
CA VAL A 108 8.14 -5.13 -3.71
C VAL A 108 7.57 -6.55 -3.69
N VAL A 109 6.45 -6.76 -2.99
CA VAL A 109 5.77 -8.06 -2.91
C VAL A 109 5.34 -8.52 -4.31
N GLU A 110 4.70 -7.65 -5.07
CA GLU A 110 4.20 -7.94 -6.41
C GLU A 110 5.33 -8.18 -7.41
N GLY A 111 6.38 -7.37 -7.37
CA GLY A 111 7.59 -7.60 -8.16
C GLY A 111 8.21 -8.97 -7.86
N PHE A 112 8.19 -9.40 -6.59
CA PHE A 112 8.62 -10.73 -6.20
C PHE A 112 7.68 -11.83 -6.74
N VAL A 113 6.37 -11.66 -6.66
CA VAL A 113 5.38 -12.61 -7.23
C VAL A 113 5.55 -12.73 -8.74
N LEU A 114 5.69 -11.61 -9.45
CA LEU A 114 5.92 -11.60 -10.89
C LEU A 114 7.20 -12.32 -11.28
N ARG A 115 8.27 -12.10 -10.54
CA ARG A 115 9.56 -12.78 -10.78
C ARG A 115 9.48 -14.26 -10.50
N SER A 116 8.99 -14.65 -9.32
CA SER A 116 9.04 -16.02 -8.82
C SER A 116 7.94 -16.91 -9.41
N GLY A 117 6.73 -16.37 -9.59
CA GLY A 117 5.57 -17.12 -10.10
C GLY A 117 5.37 -17.05 -11.61
N PHE A 118 5.78 -15.94 -12.26
CA PHE A 118 5.50 -15.70 -13.68
C PHE A 118 6.75 -15.52 -14.55
N GLY A 119 7.94 -15.60 -13.96
CA GLY A 119 9.21 -15.42 -14.67
C GLY A 119 9.42 -14.01 -15.24
N LEU A 120 8.61 -13.04 -14.81
CA LEU A 120 8.69 -11.66 -15.29
C LEU A 120 9.62 -10.86 -14.39
N VAL A 121 10.81 -10.55 -14.90
CA VAL A 121 11.76 -9.67 -14.21
C VAL A 121 11.50 -8.22 -14.60
N LEU A 122 11.07 -7.41 -13.62
CA LEU A 122 10.92 -5.98 -13.81
C LEU A 122 12.28 -5.29 -13.76
N GLY A 123 12.64 -4.55 -14.81
CA GLY A 123 13.74 -3.59 -14.74
C GLY A 123 13.38 -2.38 -13.87
N ARG A 124 14.36 -1.49 -13.61
CA ARG A 124 14.17 -0.30 -12.75
C ARG A 124 12.92 0.52 -13.14
N ARG A 125 12.74 0.81 -14.42
CA ARG A 125 11.57 1.57 -14.93
C ARG A 125 10.26 0.83 -14.67
N GLY A 126 10.23 -0.49 -14.90
CA GLY A 126 9.03 -1.31 -14.66
C GLY A 126 8.67 -1.35 -13.18
N PHE A 127 9.65 -1.51 -12.30
CA PHE A 127 9.41 -1.48 -10.85
C PHE A 127 8.80 -0.15 -10.39
N TRP A 128 9.34 1.00 -10.83
CA TRP A 128 8.79 2.30 -10.46
C TRP A 128 7.42 2.59 -11.08
N LEU A 129 7.11 2.03 -12.26
CA LEU A 129 5.76 2.09 -12.81
C LEU A 129 4.78 1.26 -11.96
N LEU A 130 5.18 0.05 -11.55
CA LEU A 130 4.38 -0.78 -10.64
C LEU A 130 4.16 -0.10 -9.28
N ALA A 131 5.18 0.57 -8.74
CA ALA A 131 5.07 1.36 -7.53
C ALA A 131 4.13 2.56 -7.69
N THR A 132 4.16 3.23 -8.84
CA THR A 132 3.21 4.32 -9.16
C THR A 132 1.77 3.80 -9.24
N VAL A 133 1.57 2.64 -9.87
CA VAL A 133 0.26 1.97 -9.94
C VAL A 133 -0.26 1.67 -8.53
N ASN A 134 0.57 1.06 -7.69
CA ASN A 134 0.25 0.81 -6.29
C ASN A 134 -0.02 2.08 -5.49
N LEU A 135 0.69 3.18 -5.81
CA LEU A 135 0.44 4.45 -5.16
C LEU A 135 -0.97 4.95 -5.46
N VAL A 136 -1.45 4.80 -6.69
CA VAL A 136 -2.82 5.16 -7.07
C VAL A 136 -3.84 4.31 -6.28
N THR A 137 -3.64 2.99 -6.22
CA THR A 137 -4.60 2.06 -5.59
C THR A 137 -4.63 2.23 -4.06
N VAL A 138 -3.47 2.39 -3.42
CA VAL A 138 -3.37 2.72 -1.98
C VAL A 138 -3.94 4.10 -1.68
N SER A 139 -3.76 5.08 -2.57
CA SER A 139 -4.37 6.41 -2.40
C SER A 139 -5.90 6.34 -2.44
N ILE A 140 -6.47 5.52 -3.32
CA ILE A 140 -7.92 5.25 -3.36
C ILE A 140 -8.38 4.63 -2.03
N ALA A 141 -7.60 3.67 -1.48
CA ALA A 141 -7.89 3.10 -0.17
C ALA A 141 -7.83 4.17 0.94
N ALA A 142 -6.81 5.04 0.95
CA ALA A 142 -6.68 6.13 1.90
C ALA A 142 -7.85 7.14 1.80
N VAL A 143 -8.26 7.52 0.60
CA VAL A 143 -9.42 8.40 0.38
C VAL A 143 -10.71 7.73 0.83
N SER A 144 -10.86 6.42 0.63
CA SER A 144 -12.05 5.68 1.10
C SER A 144 -12.22 5.73 2.61
N VAL A 145 -11.13 5.80 3.38
CA VAL A 145 -11.16 6.01 4.84
C VAL A 145 -11.74 7.37 5.20
N ILE A 146 -11.47 8.40 4.41
CA ILE A 146 -11.97 9.76 4.66
C ILE A 146 -13.47 9.82 4.38
N ILE A 147 -13.93 9.15 3.32
CA ILE A 147 -15.34 9.15 2.90
C ILE A 147 -16.20 8.30 3.83
N ASP A 148 -15.72 7.11 4.18
CA ASP A 148 -16.37 6.19 5.10
C ASP A 148 -15.35 5.82 6.18
N PRO A 149 -15.33 6.49 7.34
CA PRO A 149 -14.37 6.18 8.39
C PRO A 149 -14.69 4.83 9.05
N PRO A 150 -13.67 4.12 9.59
CA PRO A 150 -13.90 2.88 10.33
C PRO A 150 -14.81 3.16 11.54
N LYS A 151 -15.85 2.34 11.70
CA LYS A 151 -16.73 2.37 12.87
C LYS A 151 -16.07 1.53 13.96
N PHE A 152 -15.52 2.19 14.98
CA PHE A 152 -14.94 1.56 16.17
C PHE A 152 -15.98 1.43 17.27
#